data_AF-A0A6G3PJL8-F1
#
_entry.id   AF-A0A6G3PJL8-F1
#
_cell.length_a   1.000
_cell.length_b   1.000
_cell.length_c   1.000
_cell.angle_alpha   90.00
_cell.angle_beta   90.00
_cell.angle_gamma   90.00
#
_symmetry.space_group_name_H-M   'P 1'
#
loop_
_entity.id
_entity.type
_entity.pdbx_description
1 polymer ?
#
loop_
_entity_poly.entity_id
_entity_poly.type
_entity_poly.pdbx_seq_one_letter_code
_entity_poly.pdbx_strand_id
1 'polypeptide(L)'
;MSSENEQSAEPGAGPPEQLALIRETVRRAKVPRAKPRTWRGAALARELPVARVLVNKGVLHLDQFFDYAVPEELDADARPGVRVRVRFGAGGRNVQGGRREGGGLIDGFIVERRADSDYRGALAALASVVSPEPVLG
;
A
#
# COMPACT_ATOMS: atom_id res chain seq x y z
N MET A 1 -25.42 26.31 55.57
CA MET A 1 -26.07 24.99 55.40
C MET A 1 -26.37 24.87 53.92
N SER A 2 -25.46 24.34 53.09
CA SER A 2 -25.02 22.93 52.99
C SER A 2 -26.10 22.04 52.37
N SER A 3 -25.63 21.11 51.52
CA SER A 3 -26.30 20.03 50.79
C SER A 3 -26.83 20.37 49.40
N GLU A 4 -26.65 19.53 48.38
CA GLU A 4 -25.52 18.66 48.04
C GLU A 4 -25.69 18.33 46.56
N ASN A 5 -24.55 18.19 45.90
CA ASN A 5 -24.42 17.89 44.49
C ASN A 5 -24.44 16.37 44.32
N GLU A 6 -25.34 15.82 43.49
CA GLU A 6 -25.15 14.47 42.95
C GLU A 6 -25.48 14.45 41.45
N GLN A 7 -24.68 15.21 40.69
CA GLN A 7 -24.57 14.99 39.26
C GLN A 7 -23.75 13.72 39.05
N SER A 8 -24.44 12.61 38.83
CA SER A 8 -23.86 11.30 38.54
C SER A 8 -22.95 11.41 37.31
N ALA A 9 -21.64 11.31 37.53
CA ALA A 9 -20.66 11.25 36.47
C ALA A 9 -20.78 9.89 35.77
N GLU A 10 -21.35 9.88 34.57
CA GLU A 10 -21.41 8.68 33.73
C GLU A 10 -19.99 8.16 33.43
N PRO A 11 -19.67 6.89 33.77
CA PRO A 11 -18.40 6.29 33.43
C PRO A 11 -18.45 5.84 31.97
N GLY A 12 -18.03 6.70 31.05
CA GLY A 12 -18.10 6.33 29.63
C GLY A 12 -17.25 7.13 28.64
N ALA A 13 -16.35 8.01 29.09
CA ALA A 13 -15.60 8.90 28.20
C ALA A 13 -14.17 8.41 27.86
N GLY A 14 -13.86 7.13 28.10
CA GLY A 14 -12.60 6.50 27.73
C GLY A 14 -12.74 5.60 26.51
N PRO A 15 -11.70 5.45 25.66
CA PRO A 15 -11.66 4.34 24.71
C PRO A 15 -11.93 3.03 25.48
N PRO A 16 -12.71 2.07 24.94
CA PRO A 16 -13.04 0.86 25.68
C PRO A 16 -11.76 0.20 26.20
N GLU A 17 -11.71 -0.10 27.50
CA GLU A 17 -10.48 -0.47 28.23
C GLU A 17 -9.71 -1.62 27.56
N GLN A 18 -10.44 -2.55 26.94
CA GLN A 18 -9.88 -3.63 26.15
C GLN A 18 -9.01 -3.14 24.97
N LEU A 19 -9.40 -2.06 24.28
CA LEU A 19 -8.58 -1.46 23.22
C LEU A 19 -7.33 -0.76 23.79
N ALA A 20 -7.41 -0.23 25.01
CA ALA A 20 -6.25 0.36 25.68
C ALA A 20 -5.20 -0.71 26.02
N LEU A 21 -5.63 -1.83 26.61
CA LEU A 21 -4.80 -3.01 26.90
C LEU A 21 -4.13 -3.58 25.64
N ILE A 22 -4.87 -3.70 24.52
CA ILE A 22 -4.34 -4.16 23.23
C ILE A 22 -3.28 -3.18 22.69
N ARG A 23 -3.52 -1.87 22.77
CA ARG A 23 -2.54 -0.87 22.29
C ARG A 23 -1.27 -0.85 23.13
N GLU A 24 -1.39 -1.03 24.44
CA GLU A 24 -0.24 -1.08 25.35
C GLU A 24 0.61 -2.33 25.10
N THR A 25 -0.02 -3.51 24.99
CA THR A 25 0.67 -4.76 24.66
C THR A 25 1.38 -4.67 23.30
N VAL A 26 0.73 -4.13 22.27
CA VAL A 26 1.36 -3.91 20.95
C VAL A 26 2.55 -2.93 21.04
N ARG A 27 2.42 -1.82 21.79
CA ARG A 27 3.52 -0.88 22.01
C ARG A 27 4.70 -1.54 22.72
N ARG A 28 4.44 -2.35 23.74
CA ARG A 28 5.46 -3.04 24.55
C ARG A 28 6.15 -4.15 23.77
N ALA A 29 5.41 -4.84 22.90
CA ALA A 29 5.91 -5.91 22.05
C ALA A 29 6.89 -5.44 20.95
N LYS A 30 7.01 -4.11 20.69
CA LYS A 30 7.92 -3.53 19.69
C LYS A 30 7.92 -4.28 18.34
N VAL A 31 6.75 -4.74 17.91
CA VAL A 31 6.59 -5.48 16.65
C VAL A 31 6.89 -4.54 15.48
N PRO A 32 7.62 -4.97 14.44
CA PRO A 32 7.83 -4.15 13.26
C PRO A 32 6.49 -3.72 12.66
N ARG A 33 6.36 -2.42 12.35
CA ARG A 33 5.14 -1.88 11.74
C ARG A 33 4.94 -2.52 10.37
N ALA A 34 3.69 -2.76 10.01
CA ALA A 34 3.35 -3.25 8.68
C ALA A 34 3.85 -2.28 7.59
N LYS A 35 4.37 -2.84 6.48
CA LYS A 35 4.82 -2.05 5.33
C LYS A 35 3.68 -1.13 4.84
N PRO A 36 3.96 0.14 4.51
CA PRO A 36 2.95 1.07 4.06
C PRO A 36 2.35 0.61 2.73
N ARG A 37 1.03 0.76 2.58
CA ARG A 37 0.32 0.41 1.32
C ARG A 37 0.34 1.54 0.30
N THR A 38 0.62 2.76 0.75
CA THR A 38 0.75 3.97 -0.07
C THR A 38 2.17 4.49 0.13
N TRP A 39 3.05 4.18 -0.81
CA TRP A 39 4.46 4.60 -0.80
C TRP A 39 4.59 6.08 -1.17
N ARG A 40 3.94 6.98 -0.42
CA ARG A 40 4.05 8.43 -0.65
C ARG A 40 5.47 8.89 -0.33
N GLY A 41 6.13 9.54 -1.28
CA GLY A 41 7.47 10.11 -1.09
C GLY A 41 8.60 9.11 -0.86
N ALA A 42 8.35 7.80 -0.85
CA ALA A 42 9.39 6.78 -0.74
C ALA A 42 10.41 6.88 -1.88
N ALA A 43 11.67 6.53 -1.64
CA ALA A 43 12.67 6.42 -2.71
C ALA A 43 12.29 5.31 -3.71
N LEU A 44 12.69 5.46 -4.97
CA LEU A 44 12.55 4.41 -5.98
C LEU A 44 13.73 3.45 -5.91
N ALA A 45 13.52 2.24 -6.41
CA ALA A 45 14.61 1.33 -6.71
C ALA A 45 15.66 2.01 -7.59
N ARG A 46 16.94 1.74 -7.31
CA ARG A 46 18.05 2.37 -8.03
C ARG A 46 18.21 1.80 -9.42
N GLU A 47 17.97 0.51 -9.56
CA GLU A 47 18.03 -0.21 -10.82
C GLU A 47 16.62 -0.60 -11.26
N LEU A 48 16.32 -0.34 -12.53
CA LEU A 48 15.05 -0.69 -13.16
C LEU A 48 13.82 -0.25 -12.31
N PRO A 49 13.64 1.06 -12.03
CA PRO A 49 12.62 1.56 -11.10
C PRO A 49 11.16 1.36 -11.56
N VAL A 50 10.94 0.84 -12.76
CA VAL A 50 9.61 0.59 -13.31
C VAL A 50 9.34 -0.90 -13.37
N ALA A 51 8.17 -1.32 -12.88
CA ALA A 51 7.65 -2.66 -13.05
C ALA A 51 6.46 -2.62 -13.99
N ARG A 52 6.51 -3.41 -15.06
CA ARG A 52 5.35 -3.65 -15.91
C ARG A 52 4.53 -4.80 -15.33
N VAL A 53 3.25 -4.55 -15.09
CA VAL A 53 2.36 -5.47 -14.38
C VAL A 53 1.17 -5.84 -15.24
N LEU A 54 0.91 -7.15 -15.33
CA LEU A 54 -0.37 -7.69 -15.78
C LEU A 54 -1.35 -7.65 -14.61
N VAL A 55 -2.35 -6.79 -14.70
CA VAL A 55 -3.33 -6.61 -13.62
C VAL A 55 -4.46 -7.62 -13.78
N ASN A 56 -4.70 -8.43 -12.73
CA ASN A 56 -5.78 -9.42 -12.73
C ASN A 56 -7.12 -8.75 -12.43
N LYS A 57 -7.61 -7.98 -13.39
CA LYS A 57 -8.93 -7.33 -13.36
C LYS A 57 -9.77 -7.84 -14.54
N GLY A 58 -11.10 -7.82 -14.38
CA GLY A 58 -12.06 -8.35 -15.34
C GLY A 58 -11.79 -7.99 -16.81
N VAL A 59 -12.37 -8.80 -17.70
CA VAL A 59 -12.06 -8.98 -19.13
C VAL A 59 -11.49 -7.77 -19.88
N LEU A 60 -12.05 -6.57 -19.71
CA LEU A 60 -11.62 -5.35 -20.43
C LEU A 60 -10.15 -4.92 -20.23
N HIS A 61 -9.48 -5.39 -19.17
CA HIS A 61 -8.10 -4.97 -18.86
C HIS A 61 -7.13 -6.15 -18.74
N LEU A 62 -7.58 -7.37 -19.02
CA LEU A 62 -6.84 -8.59 -18.73
C LEU A 62 -5.66 -8.82 -19.67
N ASP A 63 -5.69 -8.21 -20.85
CA ASP A 63 -4.69 -8.31 -21.93
C ASP A 63 -3.74 -7.11 -21.98
N GLN A 64 -3.86 -6.18 -21.03
CA GLN A 64 -3.08 -4.96 -20.98
C GLN A 64 -2.06 -4.97 -19.85
N PHE A 65 -0.89 -4.40 -20.17
CA PHE A 65 0.14 -4.16 -19.19
C PHE A 65 0.11 -2.71 -18.69
N PHE A 66 0.39 -2.55 -17.41
CA PHE A 66 0.41 -1.26 -16.75
C PHE A 66 1.74 -1.06 -16.04
N ASP A 67 2.35 0.10 -16.23
CA ASP A 67 3.62 0.43 -15.60
C ASP A 67 3.38 1.01 -14.20
N TYR A 68 4.19 0.54 -13.25
CA TYR A 68 4.17 0.95 -11.85
C TYR A 68 5.58 1.31 -11.40
N ALA A 69 5.68 2.28 -10.50
CA ALA A 69 6.94 2.62 -9.87
C ALA A 69 7.27 1.63 -8.75
N VAL A 70 8.52 1.19 -8.68
CA VAL A 70 9.01 0.27 -7.65
C VAL A 70 9.69 1.06 -6.53
N PRO A 71 9.13 1.03 -5.30
CA PRO A 71 9.81 1.58 -4.13
C PRO A 71 11.11 0.81 -3.82
N GLU A 72 12.13 1.50 -3.30
CA GLU A 72 13.43 0.90 -2.93
C GLU A 72 13.25 -0.28 -1.95
N GLU A 73 12.30 -0.19 -1.01
CA GLU A 73 11.99 -1.25 -0.04
C GLU A 73 11.38 -2.52 -0.66
N LEU A 74 10.89 -2.46 -1.90
CA LEU A 74 10.35 -3.61 -2.63
C LEU A 74 11.29 -4.10 -3.73
N ASP A 75 12.45 -3.46 -3.91
CA ASP A 75 13.30 -3.67 -5.08
C ASP A 75 13.75 -5.13 -5.22
N ALA A 76 14.31 -5.70 -4.15
CA ALA A 76 14.84 -7.06 -4.12
C ALA A 76 13.77 -8.15 -4.37
N ASP A 77 12.53 -7.89 -3.95
CA ASP A 77 11.40 -8.82 -4.01
C ASP A 77 10.63 -8.68 -5.34
N ALA A 78 10.62 -7.48 -5.94
CA ALA A 78 9.86 -7.16 -7.14
C ALA A 78 10.55 -7.66 -8.41
N ARG A 79 10.56 -8.98 -8.59
CA ARG A 79 11.14 -9.69 -9.74
C ARG A 79 10.09 -10.04 -10.78
N PRO A 80 10.46 -10.24 -12.06
CA PRO A 80 9.54 -10.83 -13.04
C PRO A 80 8.96 -12.16 -12.55
N GLY A 81 7.68 -12.38 -12.84
CA GLY A 81 6.91 -13.57 -12.47
C GLY A 81 6.32 -13.55 -11.06
N VAL A 82 6.64 -12.58 -10.21
CA VAL A 82 6.11 -12.52 -8.84
C VAL A 82 4.71 -11.90 -8.79
N ARG A 83 3.91 -12.36 -7.82
CA ARG A 83 2.57 -11.81 -7.57
C ARG A 83 2.65 -10.56 -6.70
N VAL A 84 1.97 -9.50 -7.12
CA VAL A 84 1.95 -8.19 -6.46
C VAL A 84 0.53 -7.72 -6.20
N ARG A 85 0.40 -6.76 -5.28
CA ARG A 85 -0.79 -5.91 -5.14
C ARG A 85 -0.48 -4.53 -5.71
N VAL A 86 -1.39 -4.03 -6.52
CA VAL A 86 -1.30 -2.70 -7.13
C VAL A 86 -2.55 -1.90 -6.91
N ARG A 87 -2.41 -0.57 -6.92
CA ARG A 87 -3.57 0.33 -6.97
C ARG A 87 -4.02 0.51 -8.41
N PHE A 88 -5.31 0.29 -8.66
CA PHE A 88 -5.88 0.37 -9.99
C PHE A 88 -7.19 1.16 -10.01
N GLY A 89 -7.44 1.87 -11.12
CA GLY A 89 -8.67 2.65 -11.34
C GLY A 89 -8.65 4.07 -10.79
N ALA A 90 -7.46 4.57 -10.44
CA ALA A 90 -7.32 5.75 -9.60
C ALA A 90 -7.48 7.12 -10.28
N GLY A 91 -8.05 7.29 -11.48
CA GLY A 91 -8.11 8.60 -12.19
C GLY A 91 -6.76 9.36 -12.39
N GLY A 92 -6.64 10.24 -13.38
CA GLY A 92 -5.40 11.05 -13.55
C GLY A 92 -5.27 12.22 -12.55
N ARG A 93 -6.34 12.53 -11.82
CA ARG A 93 -6.48 13.76 -11.03
C ARG A 93 -5.86 13.71 -9.63
N ASN A 94 -5.52 12.52 -9.15
CA ASN A 94 -4.98 12.31 -7.80
C ASN A 94 -3.49 12.00 -7.90
N VAL A 95 -2.67 13.04 -8.05
CA VAL A 95 -1.22 12.94 -8.01
C VAL A 95 -0.70 13.66 -6.78
N GLN A 96 -0.03 12.93 -5.88
CA GLN A 96 0.55 13.49 -4.66
C GLN A 96 2.02 13.07 -4.58
N GLY A 97 2.93 14.03 -4.45
CA GLY A 97 4.38 13.76 -4.43
C GLY A 97 4.90 13.08 -5.70
N GLY A 98 4.36 13.45 -6.87
CA GLY A 98 4.74 12.88 -8.17
C GLY A 98 4.23 11.46 -8.44
N ARG A 99 3.41 10.90 -7.54
CA ARG A 99 2.82 9.55 -7.69
C ARG A 99 1.31 9.59 -7.79
N ARG A 100 0.77 8.71 -8.62
CA ARG A 100 -0.67 8.53 -8.73
C ARG A 100 -1.21 7.75 -7.53
N GLU A 101 -2.27 8.28 -6.92
CA GLU A 101 -2.92 7.72 -5.75
C GLU A 101 -4.42 7.50 -5.97
N GLY A 102 -5.02 6.63 -5.15
CA GLY A 102 -6.43 6.26 -5.20
C GLY A 102 -6.66 4.90 -5.85
N GLY A 103 -7.92 4.57 -6.14
CA GLY A 103 -8.28 3.28 -6.72
C GLY A 103 -8.25 2.11 -5.73
N GLY A 104 -8.73 0.96 -6.20
CA GLY A 104 -8.79 -0.27 -5.42
C GLY A 104 -7.47 -1.04 -5.48
N LEU A 105 -7.24 -1.91 -4.50
CA LEU A 105 -6.11 -2.83 -4.52
C LEU A 105 -6.49 -4.11 -5.23
N ILE A 106 -5.77 -4.41 -6.30
CA ILE A 106 -5.99 -5.57 -7.17
C ILE A 106 -4.70 -6.36 -7.25
N ASP A 107 -4.81 -7.67 -7.38
CA ASP A 107 -3.66 -8.53 -7.60
C ASP A 107 -3.18 -8.43 -9.05
N GLY A 108 -1.90 -8.70 -9.26
CA GLY A 108 -1.29 -8.73 -10.58
C GLY A 108 0.05 -9.46 -10.54
N PHE A 109 0.68 -9.54 -11.71
CA PHE A 109 1.97 -10.20 -11.86
C PHE A 109 2.95 -9.27 -12.55
N ILE A 110 4.17 -9.20 -12.03
CA ILE A 110 5.25 -8.46 -12.72
C ILE A 110 5.63 -9.28 -13.95
N VAL A 111 5.60 -8.65 -15.11
CA VAL A 111 6.02 -9.24 -16.38
C VAL A 111 7.48 -8.92 -16.64
N GLU A 112 7.90 -7.69 -16.35
CA GLU A 112 9.27 -7.22 -16.55
C GLU A 112 9.59 -6.02 -15.66
N ARG A 113 10.90 -5.80 -15.41
CA ARG A 113 11.47 -4.62 -14.75
C ARG A 113 12.21 -3.78 -15.79
N ARG A 114 12.03 -2.47 -15.77
CA ARG A 114 12.50 -1.52 -16.79
C ARG A 114 13.15 -0.28 -16.16
N ALA A 115 14.08 0.32 -16.90
CA ALA A 115 14.69 1.60 -16.52
C ALA A 115 13.67 2.74 -16.59
N ASP A 116 12.84 2.75 -17.64
CA ASP A 116 11.93 3.84 -17.97
C ASP A 116 10.54 3.33 -18.39
N SER A 117 9.58 4.26 -18.46
CA SER A 117 8.21 4.01 -18.92
C SER A 117 7.84 4.99 -20.04
N ASP A 118 7.13 4.50 -21.05
CA ASP A 118 6.55 5.34 -22.11
C ASP A 118 5.34 6.16 -21.62
N TYR A 119 4.82 5.84 -20.43
CA TYR A 119 3.70 6.55 -19.83
C TYR A 119 4.14 7.92 -19.32
N ARG A 120 3.60 8.98 -19.94
CA ARG A 120 3.95 10.37 -19.65
C ARG A 120 3.38 10.92 -18.34
N GLY A 121 2.48 10.18 -17.68
CA GLY A 121 1.85 10.61 -16.43
C GLY A 121 2.59 10.11 -15.19
N ALA A 122 2.12 10.52 -14.02
CA ALA A 122 2.62 10.00 -12.75
C ALA A 122 2.30 8.51 -12.59
N LEU A 123 3.33 7.69 -12.37
CA LEU A 123 3.18 6.27 -12.07
C LEU A 123 2.61 6.07 -10.67
N ALA A 124 1.76 5.07 -10.51
CA ALA A 124 1.38 4.57 -9.19
C ALA A 124 2.51 3.70 -8.64
N ALA A 125 2.74 3.71 -7.33
CA ALA A 125 3.69 2.78 -6.73
C ALA A 125 3.09 1.37 -6.59
N LEU A 126 3.92 0.34 -6.72
CA LEU A 126 3.57 -1.01 -6.26
C LEU A 126 3.16 -0.95 -4.79
N ALA A 127 2.03 -1.55 -4.43
CA ALA A 127 1.56 -1.49 -3.04
C ALA A 127 2.31 -2.50 -2.17
N SER A 128 2.48 -3.73 -2.65
CA SER A 128 3.25 -4.78 -1.97
C SER A 128 3.56 -5.94 -2.92
N VAL A 129 4.64 -6.65 -2.64
CA VAL A 129 4.87 -8.01 -3.18
C VAL A 129 4.15 -9.01 -2.27
N VAL A 130 3.32 -9.88 -2.86
CA VAL A 130 2.53 -10.88 -2.11
C VAL A 130 3.36 -12.11 -1.79
N SER A 131 4.16 -12.57 -2.77
CA SER A 131 5.12 -13.66 -2.64
C SER A 131 6.34 -13.34 -3.49
N PRO A 132 7.57 -13.47 -2.97
CA PRO A 132 8.79 -13.23 -3.74
C PRO A 132 9.11 -14.37 -4.73
N GLU A 133 8.45 -15.52 -4.61
CA GLU A 133 8.64 -16.65 -5.51
C GLU A 133 8.00 -16.39 -6.89
N PRO A 134 8.77 -16.49 -8.00
CA PRO A 134 8.23 -16.38 -9.35
C PRO A 134 7.29 -17.54 -9.65
N VAL A 135 6.09 -17.23 -10.16
CA VAL A 135 5.08 -18.24 -10.54
C VAL A 135 4.80 -18.26 -12.04
N LEU A 136 5.47 -17.40 -12.80
CA LEU A 136 5.47 -17.36 -14.26
C LEU A 136 6.90 -17.60 -14.73
N GLY A 137 7.09 -18.47 -15.72
CA GLY A 137 8.38 -18.86 -16.29
C GLY A 137 8.37 -18.80 -17.80
#